data_AF-A0A924I8G9-F1
#
_entry.id   AF-A0A924I8G9-F1
#
_cell.length_a   1.000
_cell.length_b   1.000
_cell.length_c   1.000
_cell.angle_alpha   90.00
_cell.angle_beta   90.00
_cell.angle_gamma   90.00
#
_symmetry.space_group_name_H-M   'P 1'
#
loop_
_entity.id
_entity.type
_entity.pdbx_description
1 polymer ?
#
loop_
_entity_poly.entity_id
_entity_poly.type
_entity_poly.pdbx_seq_one_letter_code
_entity_poly.pdbx_strand_id
1 'polypeptide(L)'
;MASERRMSCWMCPRYDRAERHCKDGKTNPKRKSETKEVAEQLGVQSICHYNPYRDLFAIRMYFPESPMAKTVRRRSRRRGGVDVIEILEGESGNA
;
A
#
# COMPACT_ATOMS: atom_id res chain seq x y z
N MET A 1 -20.85 -9.98 6.14
CA MET A 1 -19.80 -8.96 5.96
C MET A 1 -19.62 -8.77 4.47
N ALA A 2 -20.01 -7.61 3.92
CA ALA A 2 -19.98 -7.37 2.49
C ALA A 2 -18.51 -7.41 2.01
N SER A 3 -18.22 -8.29 1.06
CA SER A 3 -17.02 -8.18 0.24
C SER A 3 -17.04 -6.79 -0.40
N GLU A 4 -16.26 -5.85 0.14
CA GLU A 4 -16.04 -4.55 -0.49
C GLU A 4 -15.58 -4.82 -1.91
N ARG A 5 -16.49 -4.62 -2.88
CA ARG A 5 -16.17 -4.74 -4.30
C ARG A 5 -15.05 -3.74 -4.55
N ARG A 6 -13.81 -4.22 -4.68
CA ARG A 6 -12.66 -3.40 -5.03
C ARG A 6 -13.02 -2.63 -6.29
N MET A 7 -13.18 -1.31 -6.16
CA MET A 7 -13.51 -0.45 -7.29
C MET A 7 -12.34 -0.50 -8.27
N SER A 8 -12.55 -1.15 -9.41
CA SER A 8 -11.57 -1.12 -10.50
C SER A 8 -11.68 0.22 -11.23
N CYS A 9 -10.59 0.68 -11.87
CA CYS A 9 -10.62 1.93 -12.64
C CYS A 9 -11.76 1.95 -13.65
N TRP A 10 -12.03 0.84 -14.33
CA TRP A 10 -13.09 0.77 -15.34
C TRP A 10 -14.50 1.01 -14.78
N MET A 11 -14.71 0.72 -13.48
CA MET A 11 -15.96 0.95 -12.76
C MET A 11 -16.00 2.33 -12.07
N CYS A 12 -14.90 3.07 -12.06
CA CYS A 12 -14.82 4.37 -11.39
C CYS A 12 -15.53 5.45 -12.22
N PRO A 13 -16.40 6.29 -11.61
CA PRO A 13 -17.08 7.38 -12.31
C PRO A 13 -16.11 8.47 -12.82
N ARG A 14 -14.89 8.54 -12.27
CA ARG A 14 -13.83 9.46 -12.69
C ARG A 14 -12.95 8.89 -13.81
N TYR A 15 -13.14 7.64 -14.22
CA TYR A 15 -12.37 7.07 -15.32
C TYR A 15 -12.97 7.48 -16.66
N ASP A 16 -12.15 8.05 -17.52
CA ASP A 16 -12.52 8.30 -18.91
C ASP A 16 -12.33 7.02 -19.72
N ARG A 17 -13.43 6.53 -20.29
CA ARG A 17 -13.46 5.28 -21.05
C ARG A 17 -13.03 5.46 -22.49
N ALA A 18 -13.25 6.64 -23.06
CA ALA A 18 -12.84 6.95 -24.42
C ALA A 18 -11.31 7.06 -24.47
N GLU A 19 -10.75 7.84 -23.54
CA GLU A 19 -9.32 8.12 -23.47
C GLU A 19 -8.54 7.09 -22.63
N ARG A 20 -9.24 6.16 -21.97
CA ARG A 20 -8.67 5.06 -21.16
C ARG A 20 -7.72 5.54 -20.05
N HIS A 21 -8.06 6.65 -19.39
CA HIS A 21 -7.26 7.23 -18.30
C HIS A 21 -8.13 7.83 -17.19
N CYS A 22 -7.51 8.15 -16.05
CA CYS A 22 -8.20 8.81 -14.94
C CYS A 22 -8.34 10.31 -15.23
N LYS A 23 -9.56 10.86 -15.08
CA LYS A 23 -9.81 12.31 -15.22
C LYS A 23 -9.10 13.16 -14.17
N ASP A 24 -8.76 12.57 -13.03
CA ASP A 24 -8.00 13.22 -11.96
C ASP A 24 -6.49 13.09 -12.13
N GLY A 25 -6.02 12.51 -13.24
CA GLY A 25 -4.60 12.28 -13.50
C GLY A 25 -3.92 11.33 -12.50
N LYS A 26 -4.70 10.48 -11.80
CA LYS A 26 -4.18 9.56 -10.78
C LYS A 26 -3.79 8.22 -11.39
N THR A 27 -2.72 7.64 -10.86
CA THR A 27 -2.28 6.29 -11.21
C THR A 27 -2.95 5.27 -10.28
N ASN A 28 -3.38 4.13 -10.80
CA ASN A 28 -3.89 3.02 -9.98
C ASN A 28 -3.11 1.73 -10.26
N PRO A 29 -1.89 1.58 -9.71
CA PRO A 29 -1.07 0.40 -9.94
C PRO A 29 -1.71 -0.86 -9.37
N LYS A 30 -1.50 -2.00 -10.04
CA LYS A 30 -2.14 -3.27 -9.64
C LYS A 30 -1.38 -3.93 -8.50
N ARG A 31 -0.08 -3.73 -8.43
CA ARG A 31 0.82 -4.37 -7.46
C ARG A 31 1.28 -3.38 -6.40
N LYS A 32 1.53 -3.90 -5.20
CA LYS A 32 2.12 -3.14 -4.09
C LYS A 32 3.50 -2.56 -4.45
N SER A 33 4.32 -3.32 -5.19
CA SER A 33 5.65 -2.87 -5.64
C SER A 33 5.54 -1.66 -6.60
N GLU A 34 4.66 -1.74 -7.60
CA GLU A 34 4.40 -0.62 -8.51
C GLU A 34 3.85 0.59 -7.76
N THR A 35 3.00 0.36 -6.75
CA THR A 35 2.48 1.45 -5.91
C THR A 35 3.57 2.10 -5.07
N LYS A 36 4.54 1.31 -4.58
CA LYS A 36 5.74 1.82 -3.91
C LYS A 36 6.53 2.73 -4.84
N GLU A 37 6.84 2.26 -6.04
CA GLU A 37 7.61 3.01 -7.05
C GLU A 37 6.93 4.34 -7.39
N VAL A 38 5.61 4.33 -7.62
CA VAL A 38 4.85 5.55 -7.88
C VAL A 38 4.85 6.50 -6.67
N ALA A 39 4.71 5.97 -5.45
CA ALA A 39 4.78 6.79 -4.24
C ALA A 39 6.15 7.47 -4.09
N GLU A 40 7.24 6.74 -4.35
CA GLU A 40 8.62 7.24 -4.22
C GLU A 40 8.96 8.27 -5.32
N GLN A 41 8.51 8.04 -6.56
CA GLN A 41 8.85 8.92 -7.68
C GLN A 41 7.93 10.15 -7.82
N LEU A 42 6.63 9.98 -7.57
CA LEU A 42 5.60 10.98 -7.86
C LEU A 42 4.85 11.46 -6.60
N GLY A 43 5.11 10.85 -5.45
CA GLY A 43 4.42 11.12 -4.20
C GLY A 43 3.05 10.41 -4.08
N VAL A 44 2.60 10.21 -2.85
CA VAL A 44 1.36 9.47 -2.54
C VAL A 44 0.11 10.16 -3.12
N GLN A 45 0.14 11.49 -3.30
CA GLN A 45 -0.92 12.25 -3.94
C GLN A 45 -1.17 11.86 -5.40
N SER A 46 -0.20 11.26 -6.08
CA SER A 46 -0.36 10.78 -7.46
C SER A 46 -1.17 9.47 -7.55
N ILE A 47 -1.33 8.77 -6.43
CA ILE A 47 -2.02 7.48 -6.36
C ILE A 47 -3.52 7.69 -6.18
N CYS A 48 -4.30 6.90 -6.92
CA CYS A 48 -5.77 6.88 -6.82
C CYS A 48 -6.23 6.63 -5.39
N HIS A 49 -7.25 7.38 -4.93
CA HIS A 49 -7.82 7.24 -3.59
C HIS A 49 -8.35 5.82 -3.30
N TYR A 50 -8.86 5.14 -4.33
CA TYR A 50 -9.37 3.77 -4.23
C TYR A 50 -8.29 2.68 -4.32
N ASN A 51 -7.01 3.05 -4.47
CA ASN A 51 -5.94 2.06 -4.49
C ASN A 51 -5.77 1.46 -3.09
N PRO A 52 -5.82 0.13 -2.92
CA PRO A 52 -5.80 -0.52 -1.61
C PRO A 52 -4.47 -0.34 -0.85
N TYR A 53 -3.41 0.10 -1.53
CA TYR A 53 -2.10 0.32 -0.92
C TYR A 53 -1.82 1.80 -0.64
N ARG A 54 -2.67 2.73 -1.10
CA ARG A 54 -2.44 4.17 -0.95
C ARG A 54 -2.18 4.56 0.50
N ASP A 55 -3.08 4.16 1.40
CA ASP A 55 -3.02 4.62 2.79
C ASP A 55 -1.85 3.99 3.55
N LEU A 56 -1.46 2.76 3.18
CA LEU A 56 -0.24 2.16 3.71
C LEU A 56 1.00 3.03 3.40
N PHE A 57 1.11 3.52 2.17
CA PHE A 57 2.22 4.39 1.78
C PHE A 57 2.07 5.81 2.33
N ALA A 58 0.83 6.33 2.43
CA ALA A 58 0.55 7.60 3.09
C ALA A 58 1.03 7.60 4.55
N ILE A 59 0.69 6.55 5.30
CA ILE A 59 1.10 6.40 6.69
C ILE A 59 2.61 6.36 6.81
N ARG A 60 3.29 5.56 5.97
CA ARG A 60 4.75 5.46 5.98
C ARG A 60 5.45 6.77 5.63
N MET A 61 4.92 7.53 4.67
CA MET A 61 5.55 8.74 4.18
C MET A 61 5.30 9.94 5.11
N TYR A 62 4.08 10.10 5.61
CA TYR A 62 3.70 11.28 6.40
C TYR A 62 3.75 11.04 7.92
N PHE A 63 3.67 9.78 8.37
CA PHE A 63 3.66 9.42 9.79
C PHE A 63 4.67 8.29 10.07
N PRO A 64 5.97 8.49 9.80
CA PRO A 64 6.98 7.43 9.92
C PRO A 64 7.11 6.87 11.35
N GLU A 65 6.87 7.70 12.37
CA GLU A 65 6.91 7.28 13.78
C GLU A 65 5.64 6.55 14.25
N SER A 66 4.61 6.48 13.40
CA SER A 66 3.37 5.78 13.74
C SER A 66 3.64 4.29 13.95
N PRO A 67 3.09 3.66 15.00
CA PRO A 67 3.09 2.21 15.15
C PRO A 67 2.55 1.48 13.91
N MET A 68 1.67 2.13 13.13
CA MET A 68 1.12 1.58 11.89
C MET A 68 2.11 1.61 10.70
N ALA A 69 3.11 2.49 10.74
CA ALA A 69 4.19 2.54 9.75
C ALA A 69 5.22 1.43 9.96
N LYS A 70 5.40 1.00 11.22
CA LYS A 70 6.35 -0.05 11.61
C LYS A 70 5.92 -1.40 11.06
N THR A 71 6.72 -1.96 10.15
CA THR A 71 6.55 -3.36 9.75
C THR A 71 7.04 -4.29 10.84
N VAL A 72 6.12 -5.02 11.47
CA VAL A 72 6.48 -6.17 12.30
C VAL A 72 6.99 -7.27 11.39
N ARG A 73 8.30 -7.54 11.44
CA ARG A 73 8.86 -8.73 10.78
C ARG A 73 8.58 -9.92 11.69
N ARG A 74 7.71 -10.84 11.25
CA ARG A 74 7.54 -12.15 11.92
C ARG A 74 8.63 -13.08 11.44
N ARG A 75 9.53 -13.46 12.33
CA ARG A 75 10.46 -14.57 12.07
C ARG A 75 9.92 -15.80 12.79
N SER A 76 9.39 -16.77 12.05
CA SER A 76 9.04 -18.06 12.64
C SER A 76 10.31 -18.90 12.74
N ARG A 77 10.79 -19.15 13.96
CA ARG A 77 11.80 -20.18 14.23
C ARG A 77 11.11 -21.38 14.87
N ARG A 78 11.25 -22.56 14.25
CA ARG A 78 10.89 -23.81 14.89
C ARG A 78 12.00 -24.19 15.88
N ARG A 79 11.68 -24.18 17.17
CA ARG A 79 12.52 -24.76 18.22
C ARG A 79 11.70 -25.82 18.96
N GLY A 80 12.06 -27.10 18.80
CA GLY A 80 11.43 -28.19 19.54
C GLY A 80 9.92 -28.36 19.35
N GLY A 81 9.37 -28.06 18.17
CA GLY A 81 7.93 -28.24 17.88
C GLY A 81 7.02 -27.10 18.34
N VAL A 82 7.56 -26.04 18.96
CA VAL A 82 6.84 -24.82 19.31
C VAL A 82 7.18 -23.71 18.30
N ASP A 83 6.15 -23.08 17.73
CA ASP A 83 6.30 -21.91 16.88
C ASP A 83 6.61 -20.69 17.77
N VAL A 84 7.88 -20.28 17.81
CA VAL A 84 8.29 -19.06 18.50
C VAL A 84 8.12 -17.89 17.52
N ILE A 85 7.23 -16.96 17.85
CA ILE A 85 7.01 -15.72 17.10
C ILE A 85 7.90 -14.64 17.71
N GLU A 86 9.05 -14.36 17.08
CA GLU A 86 9.84 -13.18 17.40
C GLU A 86 9.22 -11.96 16.70
N ILE A 87 8.71 -11.02 17.50
CA ILE A 87 8.28 -9.70 17.03
C ILE A 87 9.55 -8.86 16.91
N LEU A 88 10.09 -8.76 15.69
CA LEU A 88 11.20 -7.86 15.41
C LEU A 88 10.62 -6.51 14.98
N GLU A 89 10.93 -5.45 15.75
CA GLU A 89 10.73 -4.09 15.29
C GLU A 89 11.60 -3.88 14.06
N GLY A 90 10.97 -3.72 12.89
CA GLY A 90 11.70 -3.37 11.68
C GLY A 90 12.09 -1.90 11.76
N GLU A 91 13.40 -1.62 11.77
CA GLU A 91 13.91 -0.27 11.56
C GLU A 91 13.34 0.28 10.25
N SER A 92 12.76 1.47 10.34
CA SER A 92 12.34 2.30 9.23
C SER A 92 13.55 2.44 8.29
N GLY A 93 13.53 1.74 7.16
CA GLY A 93 14.57 1.89 6.15
C GLY A 93 14.56 3.32 5.63
N ASN A 94 15.48 4.13 6.12
CA ASN A 94 15.91 5.37 5.49
C ASN A 94 16.94 5.01 4.42
N ALA A 95 16.52 5.03 3.16
CA ALA A 95 17.29 5.30 1.93
C ALA A 95 16.50 4.82 0.71
#